data_AF-A0A7S3QWY3-F1
#
_entry.id   AF-A0A7S3QWY3-F1
#
_cell.length_a   1.000
_cell.length_b   1.000
_cell.length_c   1.000
_cell.angle_alpha   90.00
_cell.angle_beta   90.00
_cell.angle_gamma   90.00
#
_symmetry.space_group_name_H-M   'P 1'
#
loop_
_entity.id
_entity.type
_entity.pdbx_description
1 polymer ?
#
loop_
_entity_poly.entity_id
_entity_poly.type
_entity_poly.pdbx_seq_one_letter_code
_entity_poly.pdbx_strand_id
1 'polypeptide(L)'
;MNTEERRTSRIPRPSRPSSTGTPLQEKSPNVQFGQNTERRLTTTDRKRKAAGLDVVPEYGTSAKRPARAGSAQPARSAPAPNRSAPTVSGGLSFHSEGNNAKATGPAPGEETFEEIQDRTGASELDILNKKMAFKRGMKPEKKIEEMAPMVKELRAVGWHLLTARDKADMDCQALKAHVEEVEGVLEKEKAEWGQKQSAIEQQVAEIKSLLSQAEAGSAKLTSDLAAAESLISTKSQELQAAEQQLACTRDELAKTTSMLADRESKIQGMEDVVRQSQAYSTTLQTYNTSLQNDLKEEKMKREEASRERDMLQGKAAELGGLVRSLEQQLPYEREQVAKLRAEREVLAGDVAVLRADLDSTRQERDRLLGEFNKAKAETDRIRAAGGKSLENLESLTNDKATMEVQLSMQQKMLSEMRTELALSKEQRAMAESSAGTRSTQISELQGQVGQLQHALTDAERRVLEGEMVRRKLHNIIQELKGNI
;
A
#
# COMPACT_ATOMS: atom_id res chain seq x y z
N MET A 1 8.87 50.17 -24.82
CA MET A 1 9.45 48.81 -24.80
C MET A 1 8.80 48.12 -23.61
N ASN A 2 7.65 47.46 -23.72
CA ASN A 2 7.12 46.62 -24.81
C ASN A 2 8.06 45.47 -25.19
N THR A 3 7.88 44.33 -24.52
CA THR A 3 7.45 43.06 -25.15
C THR A 3 6.76 42.18 -24.10
N GLU A 4 5.56 41.69 -24.41
CA GLU A 4 4.93 40.58 -23.65
C GLU A 4 5.41 39.23 -24.22
N GLU A 5 5.76 38.25 -23.39
CA GLU A 5 5.77 36.84 -23.80
C GLU A 5 4.68 36.05 -23.07
N ARG A 6 3.51 35.92 -23.72
CA ARG A 6 2.50 34.93 -23.31
C ARG A 6 2.95 33.53 -23.74
N ARG A 7 3.37 32.69 -22.79
CA ARG A 7 3.58 31.25 -23.06
C ARG A 7 2.29 30.47 -22.80
N THR A 8 1.74 29.90 -23.87
CA THR A 8 0.45 29.21 -23.86
C THR A 8 0.55 27.79 -23.31
N SER A 9 -0.53 27.33 -22.69
CA SER A 9 -0.64 25.95 -22.21
C SER A 9 -0.85 24.97 -23.37
N ARG A 10 -0.28 23.77 -23.26
CA ARG A 10 -0.54 22.67 -24.20
C ARG A 10 -0.59 21.33 -23.46
N ILE A 11 -1.77 21.01 -22.95
CA ILE A 11 -2.06 19.73 -22.28
C ILE A 11 -2.31 18.66 -23.35
N PRO A 12 -1.57 17.53 -23.38
CA PRO A 12 -1.90 16.40 -24.24
C PRO A 12 -3.17 15.69 -23.75
N ARG A 13 -4.09 15.36 -24.66
CA ARG A 13 -5.21 14.44 -24.37
C ARG A 13 -4.76 12.99 -24.60
N PRO A 14 -5.10 12.04 -23.71
CA PRO A 14 -4.90 10.62 -23.98
C PRO A 14 -5.88 10.12 -25.06
N SER A 15 -5.42 9.21 -25.91
CA SER A 15 -6.24 8.51 -26.90
C SER A 15 -7.00 7.33 -26.26
N ARG A 16 -8.22 7.06 -26.76
CA ARG A 16 -8.95 5.83 -26.44
C ARG A 16 -8.35 4.64 -27.21
N PRO A 17 -8.18 3.46 -26.59
CA PRO A 17 -8.09 2.21 -27.34
C PRO A 17 -9.47 1.82 -27.90
N SER A 18 -9.48 1.23 -29.09
CA SER A 18 -10.70 0.72 -29.76
C SER A 18 -11.02 -0.71 -29.35
N SER A 19 -12.31 -1.01 -29.18
CA SER A 19 -12.81 -2.36 -28.89
C SER A 19 -12.83 -3.25 -30.14
N THR A 20 -12.16 -4.41 -30.08
CA THR A 20 -12.39 -5.55 -30.97
C THR A 20 -12.64 -6.79 -30.11
N GLY A 21 -13.89 -7.24 -30.05
CA GLY A 21 -14.26 -8.46 -29.34
C GLY A 21 -14.46 -9.63 -30.30
N THR A 22 -14.00 -10.81 -29.90
CA THR A 22 -14.29 -12.08 -30.60
C THR A 22 -14.62 -13.13 -29.54
N PRO A 23 -15.84 -13.70 -29.51
CA PRO A 23 -16.20 -14.74 -28.56
C PRO A 23 -15.88 -16.14 -29.11
N LEU A 24 -15.35 -17.01 -28.27
CA LEU A 24 -15.40 -18.46 -28.48
C LEU A 24 -15.76 -19.16 -27.18
N GLN A 25 -16.80 -20.01 -27.24
CA GLN A 25 -17.10 -21.04 -26.25
C GLN A 25 -16.10 -22.20 -26.47
N GLU A 26 -15.75 -23.03 -25.48
CA GLU A 26 -16.59 -24.16 -25.05
C GLU A 26 -16.01 -24.92 -23.83
N LYS A 27 -16.89 -25.70 -23.17
CA LYS A 27 -16.62 -27.00 -22.50
C LYS A 27 -15.58 -27.09 -21.35
N SER A 28 -16.13 -27.02 -20.14
CA SER A 28 -15.78 -27.86 -18.96
C SER A 28 -15.99 -29.37 -19.26
N PRO A 29 -15.73 -30.36 -18.34
CA PRO A 29 -15.40 -30.22 -16.91
C PRO A 29 -14.40 -31.25 -16.29
N ASN A 30 -14.22 -31.13 -14.97
CA ASN A 30 -14.09 -32.22 -13.97
C ASN A 30 -12.86 -33.16 -13.95
N VAL A 31 -12.00 -32.98 -12.93
CA VAL A 31 -11.38 -34.08 -12.15
C VAL A 31 -11.39 -33.70 -10.66
N GLN A 32 -11.76 -34.63 -9.78
CA GLN A 32 -11.61 -34.51 -8.32
C GLN A 32 -10.45 -35.37 -7.82
N PHE A 33 -9.56 -34.83 -6.99
CA PHE A 33 -8.75 -35.50 -5.94
C PHE A 33 -7.97 -34.40 -5.17
N GLY A 34 -7.66 -34.50 -3.87
CA GLY A 34 -8.13 -35.47 -2.89
C GLY A 34 -7.19 -35.63 -1.68
N GLN A 35 -7.60 -35.08 -0.52
CA GLN A 35 -7.07 -35.33 0.84
C GLN A 35 -5.68 -34.78 1.23
N ASN A 36 -5.55 -34.43 2.52
CA ASN A 36 -4.42 -34.66 3.48
C ASN A 36 -2.96 -34.32 3.06
N THR A 37 -2.08 -33.74 3.88
CA THR A 37 -2.04 -33.42 5.33
C THR A 37 -1.00 -32.27 5.54
N GLU A 38 -0.47 -31.83 6.70
CA GLU A 38 -0.45 -32.30 8.10
C GLU A 38 -0.41 -31.08 9.06
N ARG A 39 0.17 -31.19 10.26
CA ARG A 39 0.38 -30.12 11.25
C ARG A 39 1.81 -29.57 11.20
N ARG A 40 1.99 -28.30 11.58
CA ARG A 40 3.10 -27.93 12.49
C ARG A 40 2.84 -26.66 13.27
N LEU A 41 3.10 -26.72 14.57
CA LEU A 41 3.17 -25.58 15.48
C LEU A 41 4.65 -25.15 15.60
N THR A 42 4.91 -23.85 15.56
CA THR A 42 6.11 -23.25 16.15
C THR A 42 5.75 -21.94 16.85
N THR A 43 6.46 -21.67 17.95
CA THR A 43 6.13 -20.66 18.97
C THR A 43 7.08 -19.46 18.88
N THR A 44 6.79 -18.38 19.62
CA THR A 44 7.62 -17.15 19.82
C THR A 44 7.74 -16.26 18.57
N ASP A 45 7.89 -14.93 18.67
CA ASP A 45 8.36 -14.09 19.79
C ASP A 45 7.48 -12.81 19.97
N ARG A 46 7.50 -12.18 21.16
CA ARG A 46 6.83 -10.90 21.46
C ARG A 46 7.76 -10.01 22.32
N LYS A 47 8.31 -8.94 21.73
CA LYS A 47 9.15 -7.94 22.42
C LYS A 47 8.84 -6.50 22.01
N ARG A 48 8.43 -5.69 23.00
CA ARG A 48 8.41 -4.21 23.15
C ARG A 48 7.61 -3.97 24.45
N LYS A 49 8.10 -3.43 25.58
CA LYS A 49 9.28 -2.62 25.97
C LYS A 49 9.15 -1.09 25.76
N ALA A 50 8.34 -0.46 26.62
CA ALA A 50 8.48 0.86 27.27
C ALA A 50 7.51 0.81 28.50
N ALA A 51 7.79 1.28 29.72
CA ALA A 51 8.35 2.54 30.22
C ALA A 51 7.43 3.75 29.93
N GLY A 52 6.96 4.53 30.91
CA GLY A 52 7.05 4.44 32.38
C GLY A 52 6.78 5.81 33.05
N LEU A 53 6.67 5.85 34.40
CA LEU A 53 6.61 7.07 35.26
C LEU A 53 5.32 7.93 35.15
N ASP A 54 4.85 8.70 36.16
CA ASP A 54 4.95 8.66 37.64
C ASP A 54 3.96 9.71 38.25
N VAL A 55 3.86 9.83 39.60
CA VAL A 55 3.28 10.97 40.39
C VAL A 55 1.73 11.15 40.30
N VAL A 56 0.97 11.62 41.32
CA VAL A 56 0.88 11.43 42.79
C VAL A 56 -0.46 12.14 43.26
N PRO A 57 -1.08 11.85 44.42
CA PRO A 57 -2.48 12.27 44.72
C PRO A 57 -2.61 13.49 45.67
N GLU A 58 -3.81 14.10 45.74
CA GLU A 58 -4.17 15.11 46.76
C GLU A 58 -5.66 15.07 47.23
N TYR A 59 -6.08 16.00 48.10
CA TYR A 59 -7.10 15.79 49.15
C TYR A 59 -8.48 16.48 48.96
N GLY A 60 -9.55 15.79 49.39
CA GLY A 60 -10.71 16.40 50.09
C GLY A 60 -11.71 17.26 49.28
N THR A 61 -12.79 17.82 49.85
CA THR A 61 -13.49 17.61 51.14
C THR A 61 -15.01 17.96 51.01
N SER A 62 -15.80 17.69 52.07
CA SER A 62 -16.95 18.49 52.54
C SER A 62 -18.33 18.50 51.81
N ALA A 63 -19.31 17.88 52.49
CA ALA A 63 -20.68 18.36 52.80
C ALA A 63 -21.67 18.91 51.74
N LYS A 64 -22.93 18.43 51.83
CA LYS A 64 -24.15 19.10 51.33
C LYS A 64 -25.35 18.93 52.28
N ARG A 65 -25.92 20.05 52.74
CA ARG A 65 -27.23 20.21 53.43
C ARG A 65 -27.51 21.72 53.62
N PRO A 66 -28.73 22.17 53.94
CA PRO A 66 -30.08 21.63 53.63
C PRO A 66 -30.92 22.69 52.87
N ALA A 67 -32.25 22.51 52.79
CA ALA A 67 -33.16 23.47 52.12
C ALA A 67 -34.01 24.31 53.09
N ARG A 68 -34.07 25.62 52.81
CA ARG A 68 -35.21 26.56 52.88
C ARG A 68 -36.17 26.53 54.10
N ALA A 69 -35.91 27.48 55.02
CA ALA A 69 -36.82 28.48 55.63
C ALA A 69 -38.34 28.21 55.84
N GLY A 70 -38.86 28.65 57.00
CA GLY A 70 -40.31 28.76 57.26
C GLY A 70 -40.67 29.16 58.71
N SER A 71 -40.37 30.39 59.13
CA SER A 71 -40.72 30.92 60.47
C SER A 71 -41.85 31.95 60.42
N ALA A 72 -42.85 31.83 61.30
CA ALA A 72 -43.91 32.83 61.49
C ALA A 72 -44.22 33.03 62.98
N GLN A 73 -44.31 34.28 63.42
CA GLN A 73 -44.62 34.73 64.79
C GLN A 73 -45.35 36.10 64.72
N PRO A 74 -46.04 36.55 65.78
CA PRO A 74 -47.34 37.24 65.63
C PRO A 74 -47.37 38.73 66.01
N ALA A 75 -48.51 39.38 65.80
CA ALA A 75 -48.82 40.68 66.40
C ALA A 75 -50.34 40.93 66.62
N ARG A 76 -50.68 41.44 67.82
CA ARG A 76 -51.83 42.35 68.12
C ARG A 76 -53.28 41.78 67.97
N SER A 77 -54.33 42.28 68.65
CA SER A 77 -54.43 43.23 69.79
C SER A 77 -55.85 43.33 70.41
N ALA A 78 -55.90 43.82 71.66
CA ALA A 78 -56.92 44.70 72.27
C ALA A 78 -58.19 44.10 72.99
N PRO A 79 -58.79 44.83 73.97
CA PRO A 79 -59.84 44.33 74.89
C PRO A 79 -61.13 45.18 74.95
N ALA A 80 -62.15 44.77 75.75
CA ALA A 80 -63.18 45.63 76.39
C ALA A 80 -63.98 44.83 77.48
N PRO A 81 -65.02 45.35 78.18
CA PRO A 81 -64.89 45.69 79.61
C PRO A 81 -66.06 45.20 80.53
N ASN A 82 -66.02 45.50 81.85
CA ASN A 82 -67.26 45.68 82.62
C ASN A 82 -67.13 46.56 83.89
N ARG A 83 -68.27 47.01 84.43
CA ARG A 83 -68.44 47.90 85.62
C ARG A 83 -69.00 47.13 86.84
N SER A 84 -68.85 47.68 88.05
CA SER A 84 -69.90 47.76 89.12
C SER A 84 -69.47 48.68 90.28
N ALA A 85 -70.40 49.04 91.18
CA ALA A 85 -70.19 50.03 92.28
C ALA A 85 -70.88 49.59 93.63
N PRO A 86 -71.39 50.43 94.56
CA PRO A 86 -70.97 50.41 95.98
C PRO A 86 -72.15 50.21 97.00
N THR A 87 -72.04 50.79 98.23
CA THR A 87 -73.10 51.01 99.29
C THR A 87 -73.19 49.93 100.42
N VAL A 88 -73.39 50.19 101.74
CA VAL A 88 -73.12 51.33 102.69
C VAL A 88 -73.38 50.87 104.17
N SER A 89 -73.22 51.75 105.18
CA SER A 89 -73.62 51.66 106.63
C SER A 89 -72.78 50.75 107.57
N GLY A 90 -72.76 50.94 108.91
CA GLY A 90 -73.28 52.02 109.78
C GLY A 90 -73.88 51.51 111.13
N GLY A 91 -73.67 52.20 112.27
CA GLY A 91 -74.31 51.85 113.56
C GLY A 91 -73.79 52.59 114.81
N LEU A 92 -74.69 52.87 115.77
CA LEU A 92 -74.45 53.59 117.04
C LEU A 92 -75.10 52.84 118.22
N SER A 93 -74.60 53.04 119.45
CA SER A 93 -75.44 53.02 120.66
C SER A 93 -74.76 53.75 121.84
N PHE A 94 -75.57 54.47 122.61
CA PHE A 94 -75.22 55.24 123.81
C PHE A 94 -75.96 54.65 125.02
N HIS A 95 -75.42 54.75 126.24
CA HIS A 95 -76.20 54.58 127.48
C HIS A 95 -75.62 55.44 128.61
N SER A 96 -76.51 55.87 129.50
CA SER A 96 -76.26 56.84 130.58
C SER A 96 -76.99 56.36 131.84
N GLU A 97 -76.43 56.61 133.01
CA GLU A 97 -77.19 56.61 134.26
C GLU A 97 -76.57 57.59 135.26
N GLY A 98 -77.42 58.37 135.92
CA GLY A 98 -77.02 59.51 136.75
C GLY A 98 -77.40 59.34 138.22
N ASN A 99 -76.73 60.11 139.09
CA ASN A 99 -77.01 60.16 140.52
C ASN A 99 -78.50 60.44 140.81
N ASN A 100 -79.00 59.88 141.92
CA ASN A 100 -79.69 60.73 142.87
C ASN A 100 -79.64 60.20 144.31
N ALA A 101 -79.25 61.09 145.22
CA ALA A 101 -79.56 60.99 146.63
C ALA A 101 -80.14 62.35 147.01
N LYS A 102 -81.40 62.40 147.47
CA LYS A 102 -82.01 63.64 147.94
C LYS A 102 -82.55 63.48 149.35
N ALA A 103 -82.17 64.42 150.20
CA ALA A 103 -82.49 64.42 151.62
C ALA A 103 -83.91 64.94 151.88
N THR A 104 -84.46 64.47 153.00
CA THR A 104 -85.48 65.11 153.85
C THR A 104 -86.00 66.49 153.38
N GLY A 105 -87.23 66.52 152.88
CA GLY A 105 -88.03 67.74 152.79
C GLY A 105 -88.54 68.22 154.17
N PRO A 106 -89.30 69.32 154.22
CA PRO A 106 -89.84 69.87 155.47
C PRO A 106 -90.79 68.89 156.18
N ALA A 107 -90.85 68.98 157.51
CA ALA A 107 -91.70 68.13 158.34
C ALA A 107 -93.21 68.49 158.19
N PRO A 108 -94.14 67.54 158.36
CA PRO A 108 -95.57 67.78 158.10
C PRO A 108 -96.16 68.88 158.99
N GLY A 109 -96.64 69.98 158.39
CA GLY A 109 -97.31 71.09 159.10
C GLY A 109 -96.63 72.47 159.00
N GLU A 110 -95.59 72.63 158.18
CA GLU A 110 -95.11 73.96 157.76
C GLU A 110 -95.61 74.29 156.34
N GLU A 111 -96.00 75.55 156.12
CA GLU A 111 -96.60 76.02 154.86
C GLU A 111 -95.53 76.11 153.76
N THR A 112 -95.89 75.70 152.54
CA THR A 112 -95.01 75.66 151.37
C THR A 112 -94.95 77.05 150.71
N PHE A 113 -93.85 77.36 150.00
CA PHE A 113 -93.66 78.70 149.44
C PHE A 113 -94.78 79.10 148.45
N GLU A 114 -95.19 78.18 147.58
CA GLU A 114 -96.27 78.40 146.61
C GLU A 114 -97.61 78.70 147.33
N GLU A 115 -97.92 78.02 148.43
CA GLU A 115 -99.11 78.29 149.26
C GLU A 115 -99.06 79.66 149.94
N ILE A 116 -97.87 80.10 150.35
CA ILE A 116 -97.63 81.44 150.94
C ILE A 116 -97.76 82.53 149.87
N GLN A 117 -97.22 82.29 148.67
CA GLN A 117 -97.31 83.20 147.52
C GLN A 117 -98.77 83.36 147.08
N ASP A 118 -99.50 82.26 146.90
CA ASP A 118 -100.93 82.28 146.52
C ASP A 118 -101.80 82.97 147.60
N ARG A 119 -101.50 82.76 148.89
CA ARG A 119 -102.24 83.41 149.98
C ARG A 119 -102.00 84.91 150.09
N THR A 120 -100.78 85.38 149.81
CA THR A 120 -100.34 86.76 150.13
C THR A 120 -100.08 87.65 148.91
N GLY A 121 -99.97 87.07 147.72
CA GLY A 121 -99.54 87.75 146.49
C GLY A 121 -98.08 88.21 146.49
N ALA A 122 -97.31 87.90 147.54
CA ALA A 122 -95.95 88.37 147.72
C ALA A 122 -94.94 87.44 147.02
N SER A 123 -94.01 88.02 146.25
CA SER A 123 -92.91 87.26 145.65
C SER A 123 -91.85 86.88 146.68
N GLU A 124 -90.92 85.99 146.28
CA GLU A 124 -89.72 85.64 147.04
C GLU A 124 -88.98 86.89 147.55
N LEU A 125 -88.84 87.89 146.67
CA LEU A 125 -88.18 89.16 146.96
C LEU A 125 -88.98 90.04 147.93
N ASP A 126 -90.30 90.03 147.89
CA ASP A 126 -91.13 90.82 148.81
C ASP A 126 -91.04 90.27 150.24
N ILE A 127 -91.07 88.94 150.39
CA ILE A 127 -90.94 88.26 151.68
C ILE A 127 -89.53 88.46 152.25
N LEU A 128 -88.49 88.39 151.43
CA LEU A 128 -87.11 88.69 151.82
C LEU A 128 -86.89 90.17 152.23
N ASN A 129 -87.74 91.10 151.78
CA ASN A 129 -87.60 92.54 152.06
C ASN A 129 -88.54 93.12 153.14
N LYS A 130 -89.48 92.34 153.70
CA LYS A 130 -90.41 92.80 154.77
C LYS A 130 -89.66 93.31 156.01
N LYS A 131 -89.68 94.64 156.26
CA LYS A 131 -89.12 95.26 157.47
C LYS A 131 -90.17 95.51 158.56
N MET A 132 -90.04 94.86 159.71
CA MET A 132 -90.92 95.03 160.87
C MET A 132 -90.62 96.34 161.64
N ALA A 133 -91.65 97.13 161.95
CA ALA A 133 -91.55 98.41 162.65
C ALA A 133 -92.43 98.46 163.91
N PHE A 134 -91.93 97.93 165.03
CA PHE A 134 -92.68 97.84 166.28
C PHE A 134 -92.88 99.20 166.97
N LYS A 135 -94.12 99.51 167.39
CA LYS A 135 -94.43 100.73 168.17
C LYS A 135 -93.77 100.69 169.57
N ARG A 136 -93.22 101.83 169.99
CA ARG A 136 -92.43 101.95 171.23
C ARG A 136 -93.30 101.71 172.46
N GLY A 137 -92.91 100.77 173.32
CA GLY A 137 -93.66 100.36 174.52
C GLY A 137 -94.41 99.02 174.40
N MET A 138 -94.46 98.40 173.21
CA MET A 138 -95.08 97.07 173.05
C MET A 138 -94.24 95.96 173.73
N LYS A 139 -94.91 95.12 174.53
CA LYS A 139 -94.31 94.02 175.31
C LYS A 139 -93.66 92.93 174.43
N PRO A 140 -92.61 92.23 174.91
CA PRO A 140 -91.79 91.35 174.08
C PRO A 140 -92.52 90.11 173.56
N GLU A 141 -93.49 89.55 174.30
CA GLU A 141 -94.21 88.33 173.92
C GLU A 141 -94.92 88.52 172.57
N LYS A 142 -95.58 89.66 172.38
CA LYS A 142 -96.27 89.99 171.13
C LYS A 142 -95.35 90.16 169.93
N LYS A 143 -94.07 90.54 170.14
CA LYS A 143 -93.11 90.64 169.04
C LYS A 143 -92.71 89.27 168.50
N ILE A 144 -92.63 88.27 169.37
CA ILE A 144 -92.35 86.89 168.99
C ILE A 144 -93.56 86.32 168.23
N GLU A 145 -94.76 86.62 168.70
CA GLU A 145 -96.04 86.27 168.05
C GLU A 145 -96.16 86.88 166.63
N GLU A 146 -95.80 88.16 166.46
CA GLU A 146 -95.75 88.83 165.15
C GLU A 146 -94.59 88.35 164.24
N MET A 147 -93.49 87.81 164.79
CA MET A 147 -92.36 87.28 163.99
C MET A 147 -92.52 85.83 163.54
N ALA A 148 -93.26 85.01 164.28
CA ALA A 148 -93.48 83.59 163.98
C ALA A 148 -93.94 83.29 162.52
N PRO A 149 -94.92 84.01 161.93
CA PRO A 149 -95.32 83.76 160.54
C PRO A 149 -94.21 84.12 159.54
N MET A 150 -93.52 85.26 159.72
CA MET A 150 -92.41 85.68 158.84
C MET A 150 -91.28 84.65 158.81
N VAL A 151 -90.98 83.98 159.93
CA VAL A 151 -89.96 82.92 159.98
C VAL A 151 -90.39 81.67 159.19
N LYS A 152 -91.69 81.36 159.10
CA LYS A 152 -92.19 80.32 158.18
C LYS A 152 -92.10 80.78 156.73
N GLU A 153 -92.55 82.00 156.41
CA GLU A 153 -92.46 82.56 155.05
C GLU A 153 -91.03 82.51 154.49
N LEU A 154 -90.04 82.98 155.27
CA LEU A 154 -88.62 82.96 154.89
C LEU A 154 -88.05 81.54 154.75
N ARG A 155 -88.48 80.59 155.59
CA ARG A 155 -88.00 79.19 155.52
C ARG A 155 -88.55 78.48 154.27
N ALA A 156 -89.78 78.80 153.88
CA ALA A 156 -90.38 78.31 152.64
C ALA A 156 -89.63 78.82 151.39
N VAL A 157 -89.35 80.14 151.32
CA VAL A 157 -88.53 80.74 150.25
C VAL A 157 -87.16 80.03 150.14
N GLY A 158 -86.51 79.75 151.27
CA GLY A 158 -85.23 79.04 151.31
C GLY A 158 -85.27 77.64 150.67
N TRP A 159 -86.36 76.89 150.84
CA TRP A 159 -86.55 75.59 150.19
C TRP A 159 -86.84 75.68 148.70
N HIS A 160 -87.62 76.69 148.26
CA HIS A 160 -87.87 76.91 146.83
C HIS A 160 -86.58 77.25 146.08
N LEU A 161 -85.81 78.22 146.57
CA LEU A 161 -84.52 78.64 146.00
C LEU A 161 -83.50 77.49 145.94
N LEU A 162 -83.43 76.65 146.98
CA LEU A 162 -82.56 75.47 146.98
C LEU A 162 -82.97 74.46 145.89
N THR A 163 -84.28 74.22 145.74
CA THR A 163 -84.82 73.28 144.76
C THR A 163 -84.64 73.79 143.33
N ALA A 164 -84.77 75.09 143.10
CA ALA A 164 -84.46 75.74 141.82
C ALA A 164 -82.97 75.63 141.46
N ARG A 165 -82.05 75.80 142.44
CA ARG A 165 -80.61 75.63 142.22
C ARG A 165 -80.25 74.22 141.80
N ASP A 166 -80.75 73.21 142.52
CA ASP A 166 -80.50 71.80 142.20
C ASP A 166 -80.96 71.42 140.78
N LYS A 167 -82.06 72.02 140.30
CA LYS A 167 -82.55 71.82 138.94
C LYS A 167 -81.61 72.45 137.90
N ALA A 168 -81.18 73.69 138.12
CA ALA A 168 -80.19 74.34 137.25
C ALA A 168 -78.84 73.59 137.22
N ASP A 169 -78.39 73.04 138.37
CA ASP A 169 -77.19 72.20 138.46
C ASP A 169 -77.34 70.90 137.63
N MET A 170 -78.54 70.31 137.57
CA MET A 170 -78.84 69.13 136.74
C MET A 170 -78.89 69.47 135.24
N ASP A 171 -79.58 70.55 134.86
CA ASP A 171 -79.67 70.99 133.46
C ASP A 171 -78.28 71.36 132.90
N CYS A 172 -77.41 71.96 133.73
CA CYS A 172 -76.02 72.24 133.38
C CYS A 172 -75.14 70.98 133.22
N GLN A 173 -75.48 69.87 133.89
CA GLN A 173 -74.80 68.59 133.70
C GLN A 173 -75.26 67.88 132.42
N ALA A 174 -76.57 67.90 132.14
CA ALA A 174 -77.13 67.34 130.91
C ALA A 174 -76.57 68.02 129.64
N LEU A 175 -76.46 69.36 129.66
CA LEU A 175 -75.87 70.11 128.54
C LEU A 175 -74.38 69.80 128.33
N LYS A 176 -73.60 69.59 129.39
CA LYS A 176 -72.18 69.19 129.27
C LYS A 176 -72.04 67.82 128.63
N ALA A 177 -72.80 66.83 129.10
CA ALA A 177 -72.78 65.47 128.52
C ALA A 177 -73.15 65.47 127.03
N HIS A 178 -74.11 66.30 126.60
CA HIS A 178 -74.48 66.44 125.20
C HIS A 178 -73.37 67.15 124.37
N VAL A 179 -72.65 68.11 124.94
CA VAL A 179 -71.49 68.73 124.26
C VAL A 179 -70.37 67.70 124.08
N GLU A 180 -70.02 66.96 125.14
CA GLU A 180 -69.00 65.89 125.09
C GLU A 180 -69.36 64.78 124.09
N GLU A 181 -70.64 64.40 123.96
CA GLU A 181 -71.11 63.46 122.93
C GLU A 181 -70.92 64.02 121.52
N VAL A 182 -71.35 65.26 121.25
CA VAL A 182 -71.26 65.88 119.92
C VAL A 182 -69.80 66.11 119.49
N GLU A 183 -68.93 66.54 120.41
CA GLU A 183 -67.48 66.62 120.17
C GLU A 183 -66.89 65.24 119.89
N GLY A 184 -67.30 64.22 120.65
CA GLY A 184 -66.91 62.82 120.43
C GLY A 184 -67.43 62.18 119.13
N VAL A 185 -68.48 62.73 118.51
CA VAL A 185 -68.92 62.36 117.16
C VAL A 185 -68.11 63.10 116.09
N LEU A 186 -67.90 64.42 116.27
CA LEU A 186 -67.12 65.23 115.33
C LEU A 186 -65.68 64.75 115.17
N GLU A 187 -65.01 64.33 116.24
CA GLU A 187 -63.65 63.77 116.13
C GLU A 187 -63.62 62.41 115.43
N LYS A 188 -64.68 61.58 115.54
CA LYS A 188 -64.80 60.33 114.76
C LYS A 188 -64.98 60.62 113.28
N GLU A 189 -65.84 61.56 112.90
CA GLU A 189 -66.00 61.96 111.50
C GLU A 189 -64.72 62.54 110.92
N LYS A 190 -64.02 63.43 111.66
CA LYS A 190 -62.71 63.96 111.25
C LYS A 190 -61.68 62.85 111.03
N ALA A 191 -61.61 61.86 111.92
CA ALA A 191 -60.71 60.72 111.79
C ALA A 191 -61.06 59.86 110.55
N GLU A 192 -62.34 59.58 110.31
CA GLU A 192 -62.79 58.89 109.10
C GLU A 192 -62.45 59.66 107.81
N TRP A 193 -62.67 60.97 107.78
CA TRP A 193 -62.33 61.80 106.62
C TRP A 193 -60.82 61.88 106.40
N GLY A 194 -60.01 61.95 107.46
CA GLY A 194 -58.55 61.85 107.37
C GLY A 194 -58.06 60.51 106.79
N GLN A 195 -58.68 59.39 107.19
CA GLN A 195 -58.38 58.07 106.61
C GLN A 195 -58.78 58.00 105.13
N LYS A 196 -59.98 58.48 104.77
CA LYS A 196 -60.46 58.52 103.38
C LYS A 196 -59.56 59.39 102.49
N GLN A 197 -59.14 60.55 102.98
CA GLN A 197 -58.20 61.44 102.31
C GLN A 197 -56.84 60.76 102.09
N SER A 198 -56.26 60.14 103.12
CA SER A 198 -54.97 59.44 103.02
C SER A 198 -55.03 58.27 102.04
N ALA A 199 -56.13 57.50 102.02
CA ALA A 199 -56.33 56.42 101.07
C ALA A 199 -56.41 56.92 99.60
N ILE A 200 -57.09 58.05 99.37
CA ILE A 200 -57.14 58.68 98.04
C ILE A 200 -55.76 59.20 97.62
N GLU A 201 -55.00 59.82 98.53
CA GLU A 201 -53.64 60.29 98.27
C GLU A 201 -52.68 59.14 97.93
N GLN A 202 -52.79 58.00 98.62
CA GLN A 202 -52.05 56.77 98.29
C GLN A 202 -52.41 56.24 96.90
N GLN A 203 -53.70 56.13 96.56
CA GLN A 203 -54.15 55.70 95.23
C GLN A 203 -53.69 56.66 94.12
N VAL A 204 -53.71 57.97 94.36
CA VAL A 204 -53.22 58.97 93.40
C VAL A 204 -51.69 58.87 93.23
N ALA A 205 -50.94 58.55 94.28
CA ALA A 205 -49.50 58.28 94.18
C ALA A 205 -49.19 56.99 93.41
N GLU A 206 -49.96 55.92 93.66
CA GLU A 206 -49.84 54.65 92.94
C GLU A 206 -50.16 54.81 91.44
N ILE A 207 -51.27 55.48 91.09
CA ILE A 207 -51.65 55.77 89.70
C ILE A 207 -50.58 56.61 88.99
N LYS A 208 -49.97 57.60 89.66
CA LYS A 208 -48.85 58.38 89.09
C LYS A 208 -47.61 57.52 88.87
N SER A 209 -47.30 56.60 89.79
CA SER A 209 -46.19 55.65 89.64
C SER A 209 -46.41 54.70 88.45
N LEU A 210 -47.61 54.11 88.35
CA LEU A 210 -47.99 53.22 87.24
C LEU A 210 -48.02 53.94 85.89
N LEU A 211 -48.51 55.19 85.85
CA LEU A 211 -48.47 56.01 84.64
C LEU A 211 -47.04 56.30 84.20
N SER A 212 -46.16 56.71 85.13
CA SER A 212 -44.75 56.96 84.83
C SER A 212 -44.03 55.69 84.33
N GLN A 213 -44.34 54.52 84.91
CA GLN A 213 -43.82 53.23 84.43
C GLN A 213 -44.35 52.87 83.03
N ALA A 214 -45.63 53.14 82.74
CA ALA A 214 -46.23 52.90 81.43
C ALA A 214 -45.68 53.85 80.35
N GLU A 215 -45.46 55.12 80.68
CA GLU A 215 -44.82 56.11 79.81
C GLU A 215 -43.36 55.75 79.52
N ALA A 216 -42.59 55.36 80.53
CA ALA A 216 -41.21 54.89 80.36
C ALA A 216 -41.15 53.58 79.54
N GLY A 217 -42.08 52.65 79.77
CA GLY A 217 -42.20 51.42 78.97
C GLY A 217 -42.56 51.69 77.51
N SER A 218 -43.48 52.63 77.26
CA SER A 218 -43.86 53.07 75.91
C SER A 218 -42.69 53.74 75.19
N ALA A 219 -42.01 54.69 75.85
CA ALA A 219 -40.83 55.37 75.32
C ALA A 219 -39.71 54.38 74.97
N LYS A 220 -39.46 53.39 75.83
CA LYS A 220 -38.51 52.31 75.54
C LYS A 220 -38.95 51.49 74.32
N LEU A 221 -40.21 51.06 74.24
CA LEU A 221 -40.71 50.30 73.08
C LEU A 221 -40.62 51.11 71.77
N THR A 222 -40.82 52.43 71.79
CA THR A 222 -40.60 53.27 70.61
C THR A 222 -39.12 53.40 70.23
N SER A 223 -38.21 53.43 71.22
CA SER A 223 -36.76 53.44 70.98
C SER A 223 -36.27 52.09 70.42
N ASP A 224 -36.73 50.98 71.00
CA ASP A 224 -36.38 49.62 70.57
C ASP A 224 -36.93 49.35 69.15
N LEU A 225 -38.12 49.88 68.81
CA LEU A 225 -38.71 49.79 67.48
C LEU A 225 -37.94 50.64 66.44
N ALA A 226 -37.60 51.89 66.76
CA ALA A 226 -36.79 52.74 65.87
C ALA A 226 -35.38 52.14 65.65
N ALA A 227 -34.78 51.54 66.68
CA ALA A 227 -33.54 50.80 66.54
C ALA A 227 -33.69 49.58 65.61
N ALA A 228 -34.77 48.81 65.75
CA ALA A 228 -35.07 47.67 64.87
C ALA A 228 -35.32 48.10 63.41
N GLU A 229 -36.03 49.20 63.17
CA GLU A 229 -36.22 49.77 61.83
C GLU A 229 -34.89 50.23 61.19
N SER A 230 -34.00 50.85 61.97
CA SER A 230 -32.66 51.21 61.49
C SER A 230 -31.80 49.98 61.16
N LEU A 231 -31.94 48.89 61.93
CA LEU A 231 -31.26 47.62 61.69
C LEU A 231 -31.81 46.90 60.46
N ILE A 232 -33.13 46.91 60.25
CA ILE A 232 -33.77 46.37 59.04
C ILE A 232 -33.34 47.17 57.80
N SER A 233 -33.30 48.50 57.89
CA SER A 233 -32.84 49.38 56.81
C SER A 233 -31.39 49.09 56.41
N THR A 234 -30.46 49.11 57.38
CA THR A 234 -29.04 48.81 57.13
C THR A 234 -28.83 47.38 56.61
N LYS A 235 -29.52 46.38 57.18
CA LYS A 235 -29.44 45.00 56.68
C LYS A 235 -30.04 44.82 55.29
N SER A 236 -31.07 45.58 54.91
CA SER A 236 -31.61 45.55 53.54
C SER A 236 -30.62 46.14 52.53
N GLN A 237 -29.89 47.19 52.90
CA GLN A 237 -28.84 47.80 52.08
C GLN A 237 -27.61 46.89 51.94
N GLU A 238 -27.18 46.24 53.03
CA GLU A 238 -26.12 45.21 52.99
C GLU A 238 -26.49 44.05 52.06
N LEU A 239 -27.74 43.56 52.14
CA LEU A 239 -28.22 42.45 51.33
C LEU A 239 -28.29 42.85 49.84
N GLN A 240 -28.82 44.04 49.54
CA GLN A 240 -28.85 44.59 48.16
C GLN A 240 -27.43 44.78 47.58
N ALA A 241 -26.48 45.25 48.38
CA ALA A 241 -25.08 45.38 47.98
C ALA A 241 -24.43 44.00 47.71
N ALA A 242 -24.71 43.00 48.55
CA ALA A 242 -24.26 41.63 48.35
C ALA A 242 -24.88 40.98 47.09
N GLU A 243 -26.16 41.23 46.81
CA GLU A 243 -26.83 40.79 45.58
C GLU A 243 -26.21 41.43 44.32
N GLN A 244 -25.86 42.73 44.38
CA GLN A 244 -25.14 43.39 43.28
C GLN A 244 -23.74 42.81 43.07
N GLN A 245 -22.99 42.52 44.15
CA GLN A 245 -21.68 41.85 44.05
C GLN A 245 -21.81 40.41 43.49
N LEU A 246 -22.84 39.67 43.89
CA LEU A 246 -23.15 38.35 43.33
C LEU A 246 -23.57 38.42 41.85
N ALA A 247 -24.23 39.48 41.41
CA ALA A 247 -24.52 39.71 40.00
C ALA A 247 -23.24 40.01 39.19
N CYS A 248 -22.41 40.96 39.65
CA CYS A 248 -21.15 41.30 38.99
C CYS A 248 -20.19 40.10 38.87
N THR A 249 -19.99 39.35 39.96
CA THR A 249 -19.13 38.16 39.94
C THR A 249 -19.69 37.02 39.08
N ARG A 250 -21.03 36.91 38.95
CA ARG A 250 -21.68 35.97 38.02
C ARG A 250 -21.46 36.36 36.55
N ASP A 251 -21.51 37.66 36.23
CA ASP A 251 -21.22 38.17 34.89
C ASP A 251 -19.73 38.03 34.54
N GLU A 252 -18.83 38.22 35.50
CA GLU A 252 -17.40 37.94 35.34
C GLU A 252 -17.13 36.44 35.15
N LEU A 253 -17.83 35.57 35.86
CA LEU A 253 -17.78 34.12 35.66
C LEU A 253 -18.32 33.73 34.27
N ALA A 254 -19.39 34.36 33.79
CA ALA A 254 -19.92 34.15 32.43
C ALA A 254 -18.93 34.61 31.35
N LYS A 255 -18.28 35.77 31.53
CA LYS A 255 -17.26 36.28 30.61
C LYS A 255 -16.03 35.37 30.58
N THR A 256 -15.52 34.97 31.74
CA THR A 256 -14.33 34.11 31.85
C THR A 256 -14.57 32.69 31.33
N THR A 257 -15.75 32.10 31.56
CA THR A 257 -16.12 30.80 30.97
C THR A 257 -16.29 30.88 29.44
N SER A 258 -16.87 31.95 28.90
CA SER A 258 -16.89 32.18 27.44
C SER A 258 -15.48 32.31 26.87
N MET A 259 -14.61 33.10 27.52
CA MET A 259 -13.21 33.26 27.10
C MET A 259 -12.40 31.96 27.21
N LEU A 260 -12.73 31.06 28.15
CA LEU A 260 -12.11 29.73 28.22
C LEU A 260 -12.55 28.86 27.03
N ALA A 261 -13.85 28.81 26.70
CA ALA A 261 -14.35 28.06 25.55
C ALA A 261 -13.74 28.54 24.22
N ASP A 262 -13.59 29.86 24.03
CA ASP A 262 -12.90 30.44 22.87
C ASP A 262 -11.42 30.00 22.79
N ARG A 263 -10.76 29.86 23.95
CA ARG A 263 -9.35 29.42 24.03
C ARG A 263 -9.21 27.92 23.80
N GLU A 264 -10.11 27.10 24.34
CA GLU A 264 -10.17 25.66 24.09
C GLU A 264 -10.43 25.36 22.61
N SER A 265 -11.39 26.04 21.98
CA SER A 265 -11.66 25.95 20.55
C SER A 265 -10.42 26.33 19.72
N LYS A 266 -9.71 27.40 20.11
CA LYS A 266 -8.45 27.79 19.46
C LYS A 266 -7.32 26.78 19.66
N ILE A 267 -7.23 26.15 20.83
CA ILE A 267 -6.25 25.08 21.11
C ILE A 267 -6.54 23.87 20.22
N GLN A 268 -7.80 23.41 20.14
CA GLN A 268 -8.21 22.32 19.26
C GLN A 268 -7.86 22.60 17.79
N GLY A 269 -8.16 23.81 17.30
CA GLY A 269 -7.77 24.22 15.94
C GLY A 269 -6.25 24.25 15.71
N MET A 270 -5.45 24.59 16.72
CA MET A 270 -3.99 24.51 16.66
C MET A 270 -3.46 23.08 16.70
N GLU A 271 -4.08 22.17 17.47
CA GLU A 271 -3.77 20.75 17.47
C GLU A 271 -4.16 20.04 16.17
N ASP A 272 -5.22 20.47 15.50
CA ASP A 272 -5.61 19.93 14.21
C ASP A 272 -4.57 20.27 13.14
N VAL A 273 -4.08 21.52 13.11
CA VAL A 273 -2.93 21.94 12.27
C VAL A 273 -1.65 21.21 12.67
N VAL A 274 -1.43 21.07 13.99
CA VAL A 274 -0.64 20.03 14.68
C VAL A 274 -0.47 18.71 13.92
N ARG A 275 -1.58 17.95 13.99
CA ARG A 275 -1.75 16.58 13.51
C ARG A 275 -1.72 16.50 11.98
N GLN A 276 -2.24 17.50 11.26
CA GLN A 276 -2.13 17.59 9.80
C GLN A 276 -0.67 17.77 9.35
N SER A 277 0.09 18.65 9.99
CA SER A 277 1.51 18.89 9.70
C SER A 277 2.36 17.65 9.98
N GLN A 278 2.09 16.95 11.09
CA GLN A 278 2.73 15.67 11.41
C GLN A 278 2.40 14.59 10.36
N ALA A 279 1.14 14.42 9.99
CA ALA A 279 0.71 13.45 8.99
C ALA A 279 1.39 13.72 7.63
N TYR A 280 1.39 14.98 7.17
CA TYR A 280 2.09 15.39 5.95
C TYR A 280 3.60 15.12 6.01
N SER A 281 4.24 15.40 7.16
CA SER A 281 5.65 15.10 7.38
C SER A 281 5.95 13.60 7.31
N THR A 282 5.08 12.75 7.87
CA THR A 282 5.18 11.29 7.75
C THR A 282 4.98 10.85 6.29
N THR A 283 3.99 11.38 5.57
CA THR A 283 3.78 11.08 4.14
C THR A 283 4.99 11.46 3.29
N LEU A 284 5.59 12.63 3.52
CA LEU A 284 6.84 13.04 2.87
C LEU A 284 8.00 12.10 3.21
N GLN A 285 8.12 11.64 4.46
CA GLN A 285 9.16 10.70 4.87
C GLN A 285 8.99 9.33 4.17
N THR A 286 7.76 8.80 4.10
CA THR A 286 7.45 7.57 3.37
C THR A 286 7.73 7.72 1.88
N TYR A 287 7.32 8.83 1.25
CA TYR A 287 7.57 9.10 -0.16
C TYR A 287 9.08 9.19 -0.48
N ASN A 288 9.85 9.93 0.33
CA ASN A 288 11.31 9.99 0.19
C ASN A 288 11.97 8.61 0.38
N THR A 289 11.43 7.77 1.27
CA THR A 289 11.94 6.41 1.48
C THR A 289 11.64 5.50 0.28
N SER A 290 10.46 5.63 -0.35
CA SER A 290 10.14 4.95 -1.61
C SER A 290 11.12 5.39 -2.70
N LEU A 291 11.24 6.71 -2.94
CA LEU A 291 12.10 7.27 -3.98
C LEU A 291 13.57 6.89 -3.80
N GLN A 292 14.05 6.73 -2.55
CA GLN A 292 15.38 6.21 -2.24
C GLN A 292 15.54 4.72 -2.54
N ASN A 293 14.48 3.92 -2.52
CA ASN A 293 14.50 2.51 -2.91
C ASN A 293 14.40 2.36 -4.43
N ASP A 294 13.48 3.09 -5.07
CA ASP A 294 13.35 3.16 -6.52
C ASP A 294 14.70 3.55 -7.18
N LEU A 295 15.39 4.54 -6.59
CA LEU A 295 16.73 4.99 -7.02
C LEU A 295 17.87 3.98 -6.74
N LYS A 296 17.69 3.02 -5.83
CA LYS A 296 18.62 1.88 -5.66
C LYS A 296 18.34 0.80 -6.71
N GLU A 297 17.07 0.48 -6.96
CA GLU A 297 16.70 -0.53 -7.97
C GLU A 297 17.13 -0.09 -9.38
N GLU A 298 16.89 1.17 -9.76
CA GLU A 298 17.34 1.72 -11.04
C GLU A 298 18.88 1.85 -11.15
N LYS A 299 19.60 1.86 -10.02
CA LYS A 299 21.06 1.70 -10.02
C LYS A 299 21.47 0.25 -10.28
N MET A 300 20.87 -0.71 -9.58
CA MET A 300 21.14 -2.15 -9.80
C MET A 300 20.90 -2.56 -11.26
N LYS A 301 19.72 -2.20 -11.82
CA LYS A 301 19.38 -2.44 -13.23
C LYS A 301 20.38 -1.81 -14.20
N ARG A 302 20.87 -0.59 -13.89
CA ARG A 302 21.88 0.11 -14.70
C ARG A 302 23.25 -0.58 -14.64
N GLU A 303 23.65 -1.10 -13.47
CA GLU A 303 24.88 -1.88 -13.34
C GLU A 303 24.79 -3.22 -14.07
N GLU A 304 23.66 -3.91 -13.97
CA GLU A 304 23.37 -5.16 -14.71
C GLU A 304 23.45 -4.93 -16.23
N ALA A 305 22.75 -3.92 -16.75
CA ALA A 305 22.83 -3.53 -18.16
C ALA A 305 24.24 -3.11 -18.60
N SER A 306 25.07 -2.54 -17.70
CA SER A 306 26.48 -2.26 -17.99
C SER A 306 27.29 -3.57 -18.09
N ARG A 307 27.10 -4.52 -17.17
CA ARG A 307 27.77 -5.84 -17.21
C ARG A 307 27.41 -6.61 -18.49
N GLU A 308 26.14 -6.56 -18.90
CA GLU A 308 25.69 -7.15 -20.17
C GLU A 308 26.31 -6.46 -21.39
N ARG A 309 26.33 -5.12 -21.44
CA ARG A 309 27.03 -4.35 -22.48
C ARG A 309 28.49 -4.79 -22.58
N ASP A 310 29.19 -4.86 -21.46
CA ASP A 310 30.62 -5.15 -21.43
C ASP A 310 30.93 -6.59 -21.86
N MET A 311 30.07 -7.56 -21.51
CA MET A 311 30.12 -8.92 -22.07
C MET A 311 29.84 -8.97 -23.58
N LEU A 312 28.86 -8.23 -24.07
CA LEU A 312 28.55 -8.18 -25.51
C LEU A 312 29.67 -7.49 -26.30
N GLN A 313 30.28 -6.45 -25.74
CA GLN A 313 31.45 -5.77 -26.31
C GLN A 313 32.68 -6.69 -26.37
N GLY A 314 32.90 -7.51 -25.34
CA GLY A 314 33.91 -8.57 -25.34
C GLY A 314 33.71 -9.56 -26.49
N LYS A 315 32.50 -10.16 -26.59
CA LYS A 315 32.14 -11.08 -27.68
C LYS A 315 32.24 -10.46 -29.07
N ALA A 316 31.90 -9.19 -29.22
CA ALA A 316 32.06 -8.46 -30.48
C ALA A 316 33.54 -8.26 -30.85
N ALA A 317 34.42 -8.03 -29.87
CA ALA A 317 35.86 -7.95 -30.08
C ALA A 317 36.49 -9.31 -30.45
N GLU A 318 36.04 -10.39 -29.79
CA GLU A 318 36.43 -11.78 -30.11
C GLU A 318 36.02 -12.16 -31.54
N LEU A 319 34.76 -11.95 -31.91
CA LEU A 319 34.25 -12.22 -33.27
C LEU A 319 34.95 -11.36 -34.32
N GLY A 320 35.21 -10.07 -34.03
CA GLY A 320 36.02 -9.22 -34.91
C GLY A 320 37.47 -9.69 -35.04
N GLY A 321 38.04 -10.31 -34.00
CA GLY A 321 39.33 -11.00 -34.06
C GLY A 321 39.29 -12.21 -35.02
N LEU A 322 38.30 -13.09 -34.84
CA LEU A 322 38.11 -14.28 -35.68
C LEU A 322 37.87 -13.92 -37.15
N VAL A 323 37.01 -12.94 -37.44
CA VAL A 323 36.76 -12.47 -38.82
C VAL A 323 38.06 -12.00 -39.47
N ARG A 324 38.86 -11.14 -38.81
CA ARG A 324 40.15 -10.68 -39.36
C ARG A 324 41.16 -11.82 -39.56
N SER A 325 41.13 -12.86 -38.73
CA SER A 325 41.96 -14.05 -38.92
C SER A 325 41.55 -14.84 -40.16
N LEU A 326 40.23 -15.06 -40.36
CA LEU A 326 39.69 -15.72 -41.55
C LEU A 326 39.91 -14.89 -42.83
N GLU A 327 39.81 -13.56 -42.76
CA GLU A 327 40.14 -12.63 -43.84
C GLU A 327 41.63 -12.68 -44.23
N GLN A 328 42.52 -12.98 -43.29
CA GLN A 328 43.96 -13.19 -43.55
C GLN A 328 44.28 -14.59 -44.10
N GLN A 329 43.51 -15.62 -43.72
CA GLN A 329 43.65 -16.98 -44.25
C GLN A 329 43.09 -17.13 -45.68
N LEU A 330 41.98 -16.46 -45.99
CA LEU A 330 41.31 -16.51 -47.29
C LEU A 330 42.22 -16.20 -48.51
N PRO A 331 43.12 -15.20 -48.51
CA PRO A 331 44.06 -14.99 -49.63
C PRO A 331 45.12 -16.10 -49.74
N TYR A 332 45.59 -16.67 -48.63
CA TYR A 332 46.56 -17.78 -48.64
C TYR A 332 45.95 -19.03 -49.30
N GLU A 333 44.74 -19.41 -48.89
CA GLU A 333 43.99 -20.52 -49.50
C GLU A 333 43.71 -20.26 -51.00
N ARG A 334 43.35 -19.03 -51.37
CA ARG A 334 43.16 -18.64 -52.78
C ARG A 334 44.45 -18.77 -53.60
N GLU A 335 45.60 -18.39 -53.04
CA GLU A 335 46.90 -18.51 -53.69
C GLU A 335 47.33 -19.98 -53.82
N GLN A 336 47.12 -20.79 -52.78
CA GLN A 336 47.42 -22.22 -52.79
C GLN A 336 46.58 -22.97 -53.83
N VAL A 337 45.27 -22.68 -53.91
CA VAL A 337 44.39 -23.25 -54.95
C VAL A 337 44.74 -22.72 -56.34
N ALA A 338 45.26 -21.49 -56.48
CA ALA A 338 45.77 -21.00 -57.76
C ALA A 338 47.04 -21.73 -58.22
N LYS A 339 47.98 -22.01 -57.30
CA LYS A 339 49.20 -22.82 -57.56
C LYS A 339 48.85 -24.24 -58.00
N LEU A 340 47.99 -24.93 -57.24
CA LEU A 340 47.53 -26.29 -57.56
C LEU A 340 46.79 -26.35 -58.91
N ARG A 341 46.10 -25.28 -59.33
CA ARG A 341 45.52 -25.18 -60.68
C ARG A 341 46.59 -25.02 -61.76
N ALA A 342 47.59 -24.17 -61.56
CA ALA A 342 48.69 -24.01 -62.52
C ALA A 342 49.46 -25.33 -62.71
N GLU A 343 49.79 -26.02 -61.61
CA GLU A 343 50.42 -27.36 -61.63
C GLU A 343 49.56 -28.39 -62.36
N ARG A 344 48.23 -28.38 -62.15
CA ARG A 344 47.29 -29.23 -62.89
C ARG A 344 47.30 -28.97 -64.39
N GLU A 345 47.30 -27.72 -64.83
CA GLU A 345 47.31 -27.40 -66.27
C GLU A 345 48.64 -27.77 -66.94
N VAL A 346 49.78 -27.64 -66.23
CA VAL A 346 51.08 -28.14 -66.72
C VAL A 346 51.04 -29.66 -66.90
N LEU A 347 50.63 -30.40 -65.87
CA LEU A 347 50.51 -31.86 -65.94
C LEU A 347 49.49 -32.34 -67.00
N ALA A 348 48.42 -31.58 -67.23
CA ALA A 348 47.47 -31.85 -68.32
C ALA A 348 48.10 -31.62 -69.70
N GLY A 349 48.97 -30.61 -69.84
CA GLY A 349 49.79 -30.38 -71.03
C GLY A 349 50.78 -31.52 -71.27
N ASP A 350 51.54 -31.93 -70.25
CA ASP A 350 52.50 -33.05 -70.34
C ASP A 350 51.79 -34.35 -70.76
N VAL A 351 50.62 -34.65 -70.19
CA VAL A 351 49.79 -35.80 -70.56
C VAL A 351 49.25 -35.70 -71.99
N ALA A 352 49.01 -34.50 -72.51
CA ALA A 352 48.60 -34.30 -73.91
C ALA A 352 49.77 -34.53 -74.88
N VAL A 353 50.97 -34.04 -74.55
CA VAL A 353 52.20 -34.29 -75.34
C VAL A 353 52.53 -35.78 -75.38
N LEU A 354 52.58 -36.44 -74.21
CA LEU A 354 52.86 -37.88 -74.12
C LEU A 354 51.84 -38.76 -74.87
N ARG A 355 50.59 -38.31 -75.01
CA ARG A 355 49.58 -38.98 -75.87
C ARG A 355 49.88 -38.78 -77.35
N ALA A 356 50.25 -37.58 -77.78
CA ALA A 356 50.64 -37.31 -79.16
C ALA A 356 51.89 -38.11 -79.57
N ASP A 357 52.90 -38.20 -78.69
CA ASP A 357 54.09 -39.01 -78.90
C ASP A 357 53.77 -40.52 -78.98
N LEU A 358 52.85 -41.00 -78.12
CA LEU A 358 52.39 -42.39 -78.15
C LEU A 358 51.64 -42.72 -79.44
N ASP A 359 50.79 -41.82 -79.95
CA ASP A 359 50.07 -42.03 -81.20
C ASP A 359 50.96 -41.83 -82.45
N SER A 360 51.97 -40.96 -82.38
CA SER A 360 53.02 -40.82 -83.40
C SER A 360 53.87 -42.10 -83.49
N THR A 361 54.35 -42.63 -82.36
CA THR A 361 55.13 -43.88 -82.33
C THR A 361 54.31 -45.11 -82.73
N ARG A 362 52.99 -45.13 -82.47
CA ARG A 362 52.06 -46.13 -83.04
C ARG A 362 51.97 -46.03 -84.56
N GLN A 363 51.79 -44.83 -85.11
CA GLN A 363 51.71 -44.61 -86.56
C GLN A 363 53.01 -45.01 -87.27
N GLU A 364 54.18 -44.66 -86.72
CA GLU A 364 55.48 -45.04 -87.28
C GLU A 364 55.73 -46.55 -87.18
N ARG A 365 55.38 -47.19 -86.06
CA ARG A 365 55.38 -48.66 -85.94
C ARG A 365 54.52 -49.31 -87.02
N ASP A 366 53.34 -48.79 -87.28
CA ASP A 366 52.40 -49.37 -88.25
C ASP A 366 52.86 -49.12 -89.70
N ARG A 367 53.52 -47.98 -89.98
CA ARG A 367 54.23 -47.72 -91.24
C ARG A 367 55.36 -48.72 -91.45
N LEU A 368 56.25 -48.87 -90.47
CA LEU A 368 57.39 -49.79 -90.50
C LEU A 368 56.94 -51.26 -90.63
N LEU A 369 55.85 -51.65 -89.98
CA LEU A 369 55.25 -52.99 -90.13
C LEU A 369 54.65 -53.20 -91.53
N GLY A 370 54.05 -52.16 -92.13
CA GLY A 370 53.63 -52.16 -93.54
C GLY A 370 54.81 -52.29 -94.51
N GLU A 371 55.93 -51.62 -94.24
CA GLU A 371 57.15 -51.70 -95.05
C GLU A 371 57.88 -53.04 -94.90
N PHE A 372 57.96 -53.58 -93.67
CA PHE A 372 58.43 -54.93 -93.40
C PHE A 372 57.62 -55.98 -94.16
N ASN A 373 56.29 -55.88 -94.18
CA ASN A 373 55.43 -56.81 -94.92
C ASN A 373 55.63 -56.72 -96.44
N LYS A 374 55.87 -55.52 -96.99
CA LYS A 374 56.25 -55.34 -98.42
C LYS A 374 57.60 -55.98 -98.72
N ALA A 375 58.62 -55.72 -97.90
CA ALA A 375 59.96 -56.29 -98.06
C ALA A 375 59.94 -57.82 -97.93
N LYS A 376 59.19 -58.35 -96.97
CA LYS A 376 58.97 -59.79 -96.81
C LYS A 376 58.34 -60.40 -98.07
N ALA A 377 57.23 -59.83 -98.55
CA ALA A 377 56.58 -60.29 -99.78
C ALA A 377 57.52 -60.26 -101.00
N GLU A 378 58.41 -59.26 -101.10
CA GLU A 378 59.41 -59.19 -102.16
C GLU A 378 60.51 -60.26 -101.99
N THR A 379 61.02 -60.50 -100.79
CA THR A 379 61.97 -61.61 -100.56
C THR A 379 61.34 -62.99 -100.80
N ASP A 380 60.04 -63.16 -100.53
CA ASP A 380 59.30 -64.37 -100.85
C ASP A 380 59.08 -64.53 -102.38
N ARG A 381 58.85 -63.43 -103.11
CA ARG A 381 58.85 -63.44 -104.60
C ARG A 381 60.21 -63.79 -105.17
N ILE A 382 61.29 -63.17 -104.67
CA ILE A 382 62.66 -63.45 -105.11
C ILE A 382 63.03 -64.91 -104.82
N ARG A 383 62.62 -65.46 -103.67
CA ARG A 383 62.81 -66.90 -103.36
C ARG A 383 62.04 -67.79 -104.33
N ALA A 384 60.79 -67.45 -104.67
CA ALA A 384 59.98 -68.21 -105.62
C ALA A 384 60.51 -68.12 -107.07
N ALA A 385 61.04 -66.96 -107.49
CA ALA A 385 61.72 -66.78 -108.77
C ALA A 385 63.04 -67.56 -108.80
N GLY A 386 63.80 -67.54 -107.70
CA GLY A 386 65.01 -68.33 -107.50
C GLY A 386 64.74 -69.84 -107.63
N GLY A 387 63.70 -70.35 -106.96
CA GLY A 387 63.25 -71.74 -107.09
C GLY A 387 62.95 -72.13 -108.53
N LYS A 388 62.13 -71.34 -109.24
CA LYS A 388 61.86 -71.56 -110.67
C LYS A 388 63.11 -71.50 -111.56
N SER A 389 64.07 -70.64 -111.23
CA SER A 389 65.33 -70.58 -111.97
C SER A 389 66.23 -71.79 -111.71
N LEU A 390 66.14 -72.39 -110.51
CA LEU A 390 66.80 -73.65 -110.17
C LEU A 390 66.16 -74.82 -110.91
N GLU A 391 64.82 -74.94 -110.87
CA GLU A 391 64.04 -75.95 -111.63
C GLU A 391 64.36 -75.88 -113.14
N ASN A 392 64.44 -74.68 -113.70
CA ASN A 392 64.83 -74.47 -115.11
C ASN A 392 66.30 -74.87 -115.38
N LEU A 393 67.22 -74.60 -114.45
CA LEU A 393 68.63 -75.02 -114.57
C LEU A 393 68.80 -76.53 -114.46
N GLU A 394 68.02 -77.20 -113.61
CA GLU A 394 67.99 -78.65 -113.49
C GLU A 394 67.41 -79.28 -114.76
N SER A 395 66.33 -78.73 -115.33
CA SER A 395 65.80 -79.14 -116.64
C SER A 395 66.87 -79.00 -117.74
N LEU A 396 67.47 -77.81 -117.89
CA LEU A 396 68.51 -77.55 -118.89
C LEU A 396 69.76 -78.44 -118.69
N THR A 397 70.05 -78.85 -117.46
CA THR A 397 71.15 -79.78 -117.16
C THR A 397 70.80 -81.22 -117.57
N ASN A 398 69.56 -81.66 -117.36
CA ASN A 398 69.06 -82.95 -117.85
C ASN A 398 68.93 -82.98 -119.39
N ASP A 399 68.47 -81.89 -120.01
CA ASP A 399 68.42 -81.73 -121.46
C ASP A 399 69.83 -81.77 -122.04
N LYS A 400 70.79 -81.05 -121.43
CA LYS A 400 72.21 -81.10 -121.80
C LYS A 400 72.76 -82.53 -121.70
N ALA A 401 72.56 -83.23 -120.58
CA ALA A 401 73.04 -84.60 -120.42
C ALA A 401 72.42 -85.55 -121.47
N THR A 402 71.14 -85.36 -121.80
CA THR A 402 70.45 -86.10 -122.86
C THR A 402 71.05 -85.82 -124.23
N MET A 403 71.37 -84.55 -124.54
CA MET A 403 72.06 -84.15 -125.77
C MET A 403 73.51 -84.70 -125.83
N GLU A 404 74.23 -84.73 -124.72
CA GLU A 404 75.59 -85.32 -124.64
C GLU A 404 75.56 -86.85 -124.91
N VAL A 405 74.55 -87.57 -124.39
CA VAL A 405 74.32 -88.98 -124.72
C VAL A 405 73.95 -89.18 -126.20
N GLN A 406 73.07 -88.35 -126.76
CA GLN A 406 72.73 -88.41 -128.18
C GLN A 406 73.93 -88.10 -129.08
N LEU A 407 74.74 -87.11 -128.73
CA LEU A 407 75.96 -86.75 -129.44
C LEU A 407 76.98 -87.90 -129.41
N SER A 408 77.16 -88.55 -128.25
CA SER A 408 78.01 -89.72 -128.10
C SER A 408 77.54 -90.89 -128.99
N MET A 409 76.22 -91.14 -129.04
CA MET A 409 75.66 -92.18 -129.90
C MET A 409 75.80 -91.85 -131.40
N GLN A 410 75.64 -90.59 -131.80
CA GLN A 410 75.92 -90.14 -133.18
C GLN A 410 77.41 -90.25 -133.53
N GLN A 411 78.32 -89.91 -132.61
CA GLN A 411 79.77 -90.07 -132.79
C GLN A 411 80.15 -91.54 -132.96
N LYS A 412 79.54 -92.45 -132.19
CA LYS A 412 79.70 -93.90 -132.35
C LYS A 412 79.23 -94.37 -133.73
N MET A 413 78.01 -94.01 -134.14
CA MET A 413 77.48 -94.34 -135.47
C MET A 413 78.33 -93.78 -136.62
N LEU A 414 78.90 -92.57 -136.45
CA LEU A 414 79.87 -92.00 -137.39
C LEU A 414 81.21 -92.74 -137.43
N SER A 415 81.66 -93.32 -136.31
CA SER A 415 82.85 -94.18 -136.29
C SER A 415 82.58 -95.52 -137.01
N GLU A 416 81.40 -96.12 -136.80
CA GLU A 416 80.97 -97.36 -137.44
C GLU A 416 80.89 -97.19 -138.97
N MET A 417 80.16 -96.17 -139.46
CA MET A 417 80.12 -95.85 -140.89
C MET A 417 81.51 -95.52 -141.48
N ARG A 418 82.43 -94.92 -140.71
CA ARG A 418 83.81 -94.70 -141.18
C ARG A 418 84.58 -96.01 -141.32
N THR A 419 84.35 -97.00 -140.46
CA THR A 419 84.96 -98.34 -140.60
C THR A 419 84.37 -99.13 -141.78
N GLU A 420 83.06 -99.06 -142.02
CA GLU A 420 82.44 -99.66 -143.22
C GLU A 420 82.95 -99.02 -144.51
N LEU A 421 83.10 -97.69 -144.54
CA LEU A 421 83.65 -96.96 -145.68
C LEU A 421 85.12 -97.35 -145.98
N ALA A 422 85.90 -97.67 -144.95
CA ALA A 422 87.27 -98.18 -145.11
C ALA A 422 87.28 -99.58 -145.72
N LEU A 423 86.49 -100.52 -145.16
CA LEU A 423 86.33 -101.88 -145.70
C LEU A 423 85.83 -101.88 -147.16
N SER A 424 84.86 -101.02 -147.49
CA SER A 424 84.33 -100.91 -148.86
C SER A 424 85.38 -100.38 -149.85
N LYS A 425 86.25 -99.45 -149.42
CA LYS A 425 87.38 -98.97 -150.24
C LYS A 425 88.45 -100.04 -150.45
N GLU A 426 88.73 -100.87 -149.45
CA GLU A 426 89.68 -101.99 -149.56
C GLU A 426 89.15 -103.08 -150.51
N GLN A 427 87.87 -103.44 -150.40
CA GLN A 427 87.20 -104.33 -151.36
C GLN A 427 87.25 -103.77 -152.80
N ARG A 428 87.07 -102.46 -152.98
CA ARG A 428 87.20 -101.81 -154.29
C ARG A 428 88.63 -101.92 -154.84
N ALA A 429 89.66 -101.65 -154.03
CA ALA A 429 91.05 -101.76 -154.47
C ALA A 429 91.43 -103.20 -154.90
N MET A 430 90.90 -104.21 -154.19
CA MET A 430 91.03 -105.63 -154.57
C MET A 430 90.32 -105.95 -155.89
N ALA A 431 89.15 -105.35 -156.14
CA ALA A 431 88.46 -105.50 -157.43
C ALA A 431 89.25 -104.83 -158.58
N GLU A 432 89.79 -103.62 -158.37
CA GLU A 432 90.53 -102.87 -159.38
C GLU A 432 91.87 -103.55 -159.78
N SER A 433 92.59 -104.16 -158.83
CA SER A 433 93.80 -104.95 -159.16
C SER A 433 93.49 -106.22 -159.98
N SER A 434 92.35 -106.87 -159.69
CA SER A 434 91.85 -108.02 -160.47
C SER A 434 91.39 -107.64 -161.89
N ALA A 435 90.94 -106.39 -162.09
CA ALA A 435 90.60 -105.86 -163.41
C ALA A 435 91.86 -105.53 -164.22
N GLY A 436 92.87 -104.93 -163.59
CA GLY A 436 94.15 -104.61 -164.23
C GLY A 436 94.86 -105.85 -164.81
N THR A 437 94.93 -106.94 -164.05
CA THR A 437 95.55 -108.21 -164.48
C THR A 437 94.80 -108.91 -165.61
N ARG A 438 93.48 -108.75 -165.71
CA ARG A 438 92.69 -109.21 -166.88
C ARG A 438 92.96 -108.35 -168.12
N SER A 439 93.10 -107.04 -167.93
CA SER A 439 93.39 -106.11 -169.02
C SER A 439 94.74 -106.41 -169.72
N THR A 440 95.78 -106.75 -168.95
CA THR A 440 97.08 -107.13 -169.50
C THR A 440 97.01 -108.43 -170.33
N GLN A 441 96.28 -109.45 -169.88
CA GLN A 441 96.09 -110.69 -170.64
C GLN A 441 95.34 -110.47 -171.96
N ILE A 442 94.35 -109.57 -171.98
CA ILE A 442 93.63 -109.19 -173.22
C ILE A 442 94.60 -108.53 -174.23
N SER A 443 95.50 -107.66 -173.76
CA SER A 443 96.51 -107.01 -174.60
C SER A 443 97.49 -108.00 -175.23
N GLU A 444 97.97 -109.00 -174.47
CA GLU A 444 98.85 -110.05 -175.00
C GLU A 444 98.17 -110.90 -176.08
N LEU A 445 96.90 -111.29 -175.86
CA LEU A 445 96.10 -112.03 -176.84
C LEU A 445 95.83 -111.20 -178.12
N GLN A 446 95.58 -109.90 -177.99
CA GLN A 446 95.46 -108.99 -179.14
C GLN A 446 96.77 -108.89 -179.95
N GLY A 447 97.93 -108.87 -179.27
CA GLY A 447 99.24 -108.92 -179.92
C GLY A 447 99.47 -110.19 -180.74
N GLN A 448 99.05 -111.35 -180.22
CA GLN A 448 99.13 -112.64 -180.93
C GLN A 448 98.22 -112.67 -182.18
N VAL A 449 97.01 -112.11 -182.09
CA VAL A 449 96.09 -111.98 -183.25
C VAL A 449 96.70 -111.11 -184.36
N GLY A 450 97.33 -109.99 -184.01
CA GLY A 450 98.00 -109.11 -184.98
C GLY A 450 99.14 -109.79 -185.74
N GLN A 451 99.93 -110.64 -185.07
CA GLN A 451 101.00 -111.42 -185.72
C GLN A 451 100.44 -112.45 -186.73
N LEU A 452 99.33 -113.13 -186.37
CA LEU A 452 98.65 -114.06 -187.28
C LEU A 452 98.04 -113.35 -188.49
N GLN A 453 97.47 -112.15 -188.31
CA GLN A 453 96.96 -111.34 -189.41
C GLN A 453 98.06 -110.91 -190.39
N HIS A 454 99.24 -110.51 -189.89
CA HIS A 454 100.37 -110.20 -190.78
C HIS A 454 100.85 -111.43 -191.56
N ALA A 455 100.98 -112.58 -190.91
CA ALA A 455 101.36 -113.83 -191.57
C ALA A 455 100.36 -114.26 -192.67
N LEU A 456 99.06 -113.97 -192.49
CA LEU A 456 98.03 -114.20 -193.50
C LEU A 456 98.21 -113.27 -194.71
N THR A 457 98.36 -111.95 -194.49
CA THR A 457 98.55 -110.99 -195.60
C THR A 457 99.81 -111.27 -196.43
N ASP A 458 100.86 -111.79 -195.78
CA ASP A 458 102.11 -112.15 -196.45
C ASP A 458 102.00 -113.46 -197.26
N ALA A 459 101.06 -114.35 -196.90
CA ALA A 459 100.70 -115.52 -197.69
C ALA A 459 99.82 -115.16 -198.89
N GLU A 460 98.80 -114.32 -198.69
CA GLU A 460 97.91 -113.81 -199.77
C GLU A 460 98.71 -113.11 -200.88
N ARG A 461 99.72 -112.31 -200.49
CA ARG A 461 100.62 -111.64 -201.42
C ARG A 461 101.39 -112.61 -202.32
N ARG A 462 101.93 -113.69 -201.76
CA ARG A 462 102.65 -114.73 -202.55
C ARG A 462 101.73 -115.46 -203.52
N VAL A 463 100.45 -115.64 -203.18
CA VAL A 463 99.45 -116.21 -204.09
C VAL A 463 99.16 -115.27 -205.26
N LEU A 464 98.98 -113.96 -205.00
CA LEU A 464 98.78 -112.94 -206.05
C LEU A 464 99.99 -112.82 -206.99
N GLU A 465 101.20 -112.81 -206.45
CA GLU A 465 102.43 -112.75 -207.25
C GLU A 465 102.62 -114.05 -208.07
N GLY A 466 102.28 -115.21 -207.50
CA GLY A 466 102.26 -116.50 -208.20
C GLY A 466 101.20 -116.58 -209.32
N GLU A 467 100.00 -116.02 -209.11
CA GLU A 467 99.01 -115.84 -210.18
C GLU A 467 99.55 -114.95 -211.30
N MET A 468 100.21 -113.84 -210.98
CA MET A 468 100.74 -112.93 -211.98
C MET A 468 101.83 -113.60 -212.84
N VAL A 469 102.67 -114.45 -212.25
CA VAL A 469 103.62 -115.30 -213.00
C VAL A 469 102.87 -116.30 -213.88
N ARG A 470 101.81 -116.96 -213.38
CA ARG A 470 100.98 -117.88 -214.18
C ARG A 470 100.32 -117.17 -215.37
N ARG A 471 99.79 -115.95 -215.19
CA ARG A 471 99.19 -115.15 -216.28
C ARG A 471 100.23 -114.76 -217.33
N LYS A 472 101.44 -114.36 -216.94
CA LYS A 472 102.53 -114.07 -217.89
C LYS A 472 102.97 -115.31 -218.67
N LEU A 473 103.08 -116.48 -218.03
CA LEU A 473 103.32 -117.75 -218.70
C LEU A 473 102.17 -118.15 -219.66
N HIS A 474 100.92 -117.83 -219.31
CA HIS A 474 99.77 -118.05 -220.20
C HIS A 474 99.85 -117.20 -221.48
N ASN A 475 100.25 -115.92 -221.37
CA ASN A 475 100.46 -115.06 -222.55
C ASN A 475 101.62 -115.57 -223.41
N ILE A 476 102.75 -115.99 -222.81
CA ILE A 476 103.86 -116.63 -223.53
C ILE A 476 103.38 -117.86 -224.32
N ILE A 477 102.48 -118.67 -223.74
CA ILE A 477 101.88 -119.83 -224.42
C ILE A 477 100.87 -119.45 -225.53
N GLN A 478 100.15 -118.33 -225.39
CA GLN A 478 99.25 -117.84 -226.44
C GLN A 478 100.01 -117.23 -227.63
N GLU A 479 101.06 -116.44 -227.40
CA GLU A 479 101.88 -115.87 -228.48
C GLU A 479 102.63 -116.98 -229.25
N LEU A 480 103.14 -118.01 -228.56
CA LEU A 480 103.68 -119.24 -229.16
C LEU A 480 102.65 -120.07 -229.96
N LYS A 481 101.35 -119.71 -229.91
CA LYS A 481 100.27 -120.32 -230.70
C LYS A 481 99.73 -119.42 -231.82
N GLY A 482 100.21 -118.18 -231.94
CA GLY A 482 99.67 -117.18 -232.88
C GLY A 482 100.45 -116.99 -234.18
N ASN A 483 101.58 -117.69 -234.37
CA ASN A 483 102.36 -117.68 -235.62
C ASN A 483 102.79 -119.10 -236.04
N ILE A 484 101.82 -120.03 -235.94
CA ILE A 484 101.61 -121.10 -236.92
C ILE A 484 100.29 -120.77 -237.61
#